data_AF-A0A530Z3N6-F1
#
_entry.id   AF-A0A530Z3N6-F1
#
_cell.length_a   1.000
_cell.length_b   1.000
_cell.length_c   1.000
_cell.angle_alpha   90.00
_cell.angle_beta   90.00
_cell.angle_gamma   90.00
#
_symmetry.space_group_name_H-M   'P 1'
#
loop_
_entity.id
_entity.type
_entity.pdbx_description
1 polymer ?
#
loop_
_entity_poly.entity_id
_entity_poly.type
_entity_poly.pdbx_seq_one_letter_code
_entity_poly.pdbx_strand_id
1 'polypeptide(L)'
;MSERLKVRFAYQRGWQVVENDHAIETFDSKVEAFAYVLARGARVWLQWERTAIAGRSPPYDFAASFQQGDVGRIMKTLHGPSAGTWFWTCHDGGARGTVGTKDEAVAGVEVAYTRRVTGADLPR
;
A
#
# COMPACT_ATOMS: atom_id res chain seq x y z
N MET A 1 -8.63 -9.17 8.71
CA MET A 1 -7.91 -8.38 7.67
C MET A 1 -8.96 -7.67 6.84
N SER A 2 -8.79 -6.38 6.56
CA SER A 2 -9.72 -5.65 5.67
C SER A 2 -9.64 -6.19 4.23
N GLU A 3 -10.70 -5.99 3.46
CA GLU A 3 -10.74 -6.29 2.02
C GLU A 3 -9.63 -5.51 1.28
N ARG A 4 -9.06 -6.12 0.23
CA ARG A 4 -7.96 -5.54 -0.56
C ARG A 4 -8.42 -5.38 -2.01
N LEU A 5 -8.54 -4.13 -2.47
CA LEU A 5 -9.07 -3.82 -3.80
C LEU A 5 -7.99 -3.24 -4.71
N LYS A 6 -8.00 -3.63 -5.99
CA LYS A 6 -7.04 -3.11 -6.97
C LYS A 6 -7.57 -1.80 -7.54
N VAL A 7 -6.72 -0.78 -7.64
CA VAL A 7 -7.03 0.45 -8.37
C VAL A 7 -6.11 0.53 -9.57
N ARG A 8 -6.65 0.81 -10.76
CA ARG A 8 -5.88 0.99 -11.99
C ARG A 8 -6.34 2.21 -12.77
N PHE A 9 -5.43 2.77 -13.56
CA PHE A 9 -5.81 3.72 -14.61
C PHE A 9 -6.05 2.96 -15.91
N ALA A 10 -7.20 3.16 -16.53
CA ALA A 10 -7.56 2.61 -17.82
C ALA A 10 -7.62 3.75 -18.83
N TYR A 11 -6.77 3.71 -19.86
CA TYR A 11 -6.70 4.77 -20.87
C TYR A 11 -8.08 5.02 -21.50
N GLN A 12 -8.48 6.30 -21.57
CA GLN A 12 -9.81 6.78 -22.00
C GLN A 12 -11.01 6.33 -21.14
N ARG A 13 -10.79 5.58 -20.07
CA ARG A 13 -11.85 5.08 -19.16
C ARG A 13 -11.64 5.53 -17.70
N GLY A 14 -10.69 6.42 -17.43
CA GLY A 14 -10.44 6.94 -16.08
C GLY A 14 -9.85 5.93 -15.11
N TRP A 15 -10.11 6.15 -13.82
CA TRP A 15 -9.63 5.35 -12.70
C TRP A 15 -10.65 4.30 -12.32
N GLN A 16 -10.24 3.04 -12.27
CA GLN A 16 -11.12 1.92 -12.00
C GLN A 16 -10.75 1.26 -10.68
N VAL A 17 -11.78 0.96 -9.87
CA VAL A 17 -11.67 0.01 -8.77
C VAL A 17 -12.03 -1.36 -9.33
N VAL A 18 -11.17 -2.35 -9.06
CA VAL A 18 -11.20 -3.67 -9.66
C VAL A 18 -11.27 -4.74 -8.57
N GLU A 19 -12.19 -5.66 -8.74
CA GLU A 19 -12.42 -6.82 -7.90
C GLU A 19 -12.54 -8.05 -8.80
N ASN A 20 -11.80 -9.12 -8.51
CA ASN A 20 -11.77 -10.34 -9.34
C ASN A 20 -11.50 -10.07 -10.84
N ASP A 21 -10.58 -9.14 -11.14
CA ASP A 21 -10.23 -8.67 -12.49
C ASP A 21 -11.35 -7.95 -13.27
N HIS A 22 -12.50 -7.71 -12.63
CA HIS A 22 -13.60 -6.92 -13.18
C HIS A 22 -13.60 -5.51 -12.58
N ALA A 23 -13.77 -4.49 -13.42
CA ALA A 23 -14.00 -3.13 -12.94
C ALA A 23 -15.39 -3.06 -12.32
N ILE A 24 -15.46 -2.73 -11.04
CA ILE A 24 -16.71 -2.61 -10.29
C ILE A 24 -17.20 -1.16 -10.21
N GLU A 25 -16.28 -0.19 -10.34
CA GLU A 25 -16.62 1.23 -10.38
C GLU A 25 -15.54 2.00 -11.16
N THR A 26 -15.94 3.12 -11.77
CA THR A 26 -15.06 3.99 -12.56
C THR A 26 -15.20 5.46 -12.14
N PHE A 27 -14.08 6.17 -12.08
CA PHE A 27 -13.96 7.53 -11.59
C PHE A 27 -13.10 8.39 -12.52
N ASP A 28 -13.32 9.69 -12.48
CA ASP A 28 -12.51 10.64 -13.25
C ASP A 28 -11.14 10.87 -12.60
N SER A 29 -11.03 10.68 -11.28
CA SER A 29 -9.78 10.91 -10.54
C SER A 29 -9.31 9.74 -9.69
N LYS A 30 -7.99 9.69 -9.43
CA LYS A 30 -7.37 8.74 -8.49
C LYS A 30 -7.93 8.91 -7.08
N VAL A 31 -8.18 10.15 -6.68
CA VAL A 31 -8.63 10.50 -5.33
C VAL A 31 -10.03 9.92 -5.07
N GLU A 32 -10.96 10.05 -6.02
CA GLU A 32 -12.31 9.47 -5.91
C GLU A 32 -12.28 7.95 -5.86
N ALA A 33 -11.47 7.29 -6.71
CA ALA A 33 -11.31 5.84 -6.67
C ALA A 33 -10.77 5.35 -5.32
N PHE A 34 -9.81 6.07 -4.74
CA PHE A 34 -9.30 5.77 -3.40
C PHE A 34 -10.31 6.09 -2.29
N ALA A 35 -11.10 7.14 -2.44
CA ALA A 35 -12.17 7.50 -1.50
C ALA A 35 -13.24 6.41 -1.46
N TYR A 36 -13.59 5.82 -2.61
CA TYR A 36 -14.47 4.66 -2.70
C TYR A 36 -13.90 3.44 -1.95
N VAL A 37 -12.62 3.12 -2.17
CA VAL A 37 -11.95 2.03 -1.44
C VAL A 37 -12.00 2.26 0.07
N LEU A 38 -11.70 3.48 0.53
CA LEU A 38 -11.75 3.85 1.94
C LEU A 38 -13.16 3.76 2.52
N ALA A 39 -14.17 4.26 1.79
CA ALA A 39 -15.58 4.24 2.22
C ALA A 39 -16.12 2.81 2.39
N ARG A 40 -15.58 1.84 1.64
CA ARG A 40 -15.92 0.42 1.75
C ARG A 40 -15.20 -0.29 2.92
N GLY A 41 -14.37 0.43 3.68
CA GLY A 41 -13.52 -0.15 4.73
C GLY A 41 -12.40 -1.04 4.19
N ALA A 42 -12.11 -0.95 2.88
CA ALA A 42 -11.08 -1.69 2.20
C ALA A 42 -9.76 -0.91 2.17
N ARG A 43 -8.70 -1.56 1.69
CA ARG A 43 -7.39 -0.95 1.42
C ARG A 43 -6.95 -1.24 -0.01
N VAL A 44 -6.10 -0.37 -0.55
CA VAL A 44 -5.60 -0.54 -1.91
C VAL A 44 -4.57 -1.67 -2.00
N TRP A 45 -4.66 -2.47 -3.06
CA TRP A 45 -3.65 -3.45 -3.41
C TRP A 45 -2.41 -2.75 -3.97
N LEU A 46 -1.28 -2.84 -3.27
CA LEU A 46 0.02 -2.41 -3.77
C LEU A 46 0.77 -3.55 -4.47
N GLN A 47 1.63 -3.20 -5.43
CA GLN A 47 2.60 -4.14 -5.99
C GLN A 47 3.74 -4.30 -4.99
N TRP A 48 4.23 -5.52 -4.81
CA TRP A 48 5.30 -5.81 -3.86
C TRP A 48 6.41 -6.60 -4.53
N GLU A 49 7.63 -6.13 -4.35
CA GLU A 49 8.84 -6.78 -4.84
C GLU A 49 9.93 -6.76 -3.77
N ARG A 50 10.93 -7.61 -3.92
CA ARG A 50 12.10 -7.56 -3.02
C ARG A 50 12.90 -6.32 -3.33
N THR A 51 13.27 -5.56 -2.31
CA THR A 51 14.07 -4.35 -2.51
C THR A 51 15.44 -4.73 -3.10
N ALA A 52 15.83 -4.10 -4.20
CA ALA A 52 17.16 -4.23 -4.79
C ALA A 52 18.06 -3.10 -4.29
N ILE A 53 19.09 -3.45 -3.51
CA ILE A 53 20.08 -2.52 -2.95
C ILE A 53 21.44 -2.91 -3.52
N ALA A 54 22.02 -2.06 -4.37
CA ALA A 54 23.32 -2.30 -5.02
C ALA A 54 23.41 -3.69 -5.70
N GLY A 55 22.34 -4.09 -6.41
CA GLY A 55 22.25 -5.39 -7.10
C GLY A 55 22.00 -6.60 -6.18
N ARG A 56 21.82 -6.38 -4.88
CA ARG A 56 21.46 -7.44 -3.92
C ARG A 56 20.03 -7.27 -3.47
N SER A 57 19.31 -8.37 -3.30
CA SER A 57 18.03 -8.37 -2.62
C SER A 57 18.22 -8.96 -1.22
N PRO A 58 18.17 -8.17 -0.14
CA PRO A 58 18.21 -8.69 1.22
C PRO A 58 17.01 -9.60 1.48
N PRO A 59 17.16 -10.68 2.27
CA PRO A 59 16.02 -11.46 2.69
C PRO A 59 15.10 -10.62 3.58
N TYR A 60 13.79 -10.83 3.47
CA TYR A 60 12.78 -10.17 4.30
C TYR A 60 12.70 -8.64 4.20
N ASP A 61 12.97 -8.12 3.00
CA ASP A 61 12.95 -6.70 2.68
C ASP A 61 12.21 -6.48 1.37
N PHE A 62 11.11 -5.73 1.42
CA PHE A 62 10.19 -5.58 0.29
C PHE A 62 9.78 -4.13 0.11
N ALA A 63 9.83 -3.65 -1.12
CA ALA A 63 9.30 -2.36 -1.53
C ALA A 63 7.86 -2.52 -2.04
N ALA A 64 7.04 -1.52 -1.75
CA ALA A 64 5.67 -1.39 -2.21
C ALA A 64 5.62 -0.30 -3.27
N SER A 65 4.96 -0.58 -4.39
CA SER A 65 4.74 0.41 -5.44
C SER A 65 3.28 0.49 -5.85
N PHE A 66 2.89 1.66 -6.32
CA PHE A 66 1.61 1.88 -6.99
C PHE A 66 1.89 2.48 -8.37
N GLN A 67 1.44 1.79 -9.42
CA GLN A 67 1.85 2.08 -10.80
C GLN A 67 3.39 2.05 -10.92
N GLN A 68 4.03 3.18 -11.22
CA GLN A 68 5.49 3.31 -11.33
C GLN A 68 6.09 4.06 -10.12
N GLY A 69 5.27 4.43 -9.13
CA GLY A 69 5.71 5.19 -7.96
C GLY A 69 6.05 4.30 -6.78
N ASP A 70 7.16 4.59 -6.12
CA ASP A 70 7.53 4.01 -4.82
C ASP A 70 6.62 4.56 -3.72
N VAL A 71 6.03 3.67 -2.93
CA VAL A 71 4.99 4.00 -1.94
C VAL A 71 5.47 3.70 -0.52
N GLY A 72 6.19 2.62 -0.32
CA GLY A 72 6.52 2.17 1.01
C GLY A 72 7.42 0.96 1.05
N ARG A 73 7.72 0.50 2.26
CA ARG A 73 8.64 -0.61 2.48
C ARG A 73 8.27 -1.37 3.74
N ILE A 74 8.53 -2.67 3.73
CA ILE A 74 8.49 -3.51 4.92
C ILE A 74 9.80 -4.27 5.06
N MET A 75 10.25 -4.44 6.30
CA MET A 75 11.46 -5.19 6.59
C MET A 75 11.36 -5.94 7.92
N LYS A 76 11.88 -7.16 7.97
CA LYS A 76 11.92 -7.95 9.20
C LYS A 76 13.18 -7.63 10.01
N THR A 77 13.01 -7.37 11.29
CA THR A 77 14.14 -7.26 12.23
C THR A 77 14.70 -8.66 12.49
N LEU A 78 15.98 -8.87 12.15
CA LEU A 78 16.63 -10.19 12.26
C LEU A 78 17.34 -10.41 13.59
N HIS A 79 17.74 -9.34 14.27
CA HIS A 79 18.60 -9.41 15.45
C HIS A 79 18.13 -8.46 16.55
N GLY A 80 18.56 -8.75 17.78
CA GLY A 80 18.26 -7.96 18.96
C GLY A 80 16.88 -8.26 19.58
N PRO A 81 16.45 -7.46 20.57
CA PRO A 81 15.24 -7.72 21.34
C PRO A 81 13.94 -7.75 20.52
N SER A 82 13.90 -7.05 19.38
CA SER A 82 12.75 -7.00 18.48
C SER A 82 12.86 -7.99 17.31
N ALA A 83 13.79 -8.94 17.36
CA ALA A 83 13.94 -9.96 16.32
C ALA A 83 12.62 -10.69 16.09
N GLY A 84 12.27 -10.90 14.82
CA GLY A 84 11.00 -11.52 14.43
C GLY A 84 9.91 -10.51 14.05
N THR A 85 9.98 -9.27 14.55
CA THR A 85 9.01 -8.22 14.19
C THR A 85 9.24 -7.64 12.80
N TRP A 86 8.21 -7.02 12.25
CA TRP A 86 8.21 -6.37 10.95
C TRP A 86 8.02 -4.87 11.11
N PHE A 87 8.98 -4.10 10.63
CA PHE A 87 8.85 -2.66 10.45
C PHE A 87 8.18 -2.38 9.11
N TRP A 88 7.30 -1.39 9.08
CA TRP A 88 6.68 -0.89 7.85
C TRP A 88 6.71 0.64 7.82
N THR A 89 6.78 1.19 6.61
CA THR A 89 6.72 2.64 6.38
C THR A 89 5.98 2.92 5.07
N CYS A 90 5.16 3.96 5.07
CA CYS A 90 4.61 4.61 3.89
C CYS A 90 5.42 5.89 3.66
N HIS A 91 6.15 5.96 2.54
CA HIS A 91 6.99 7.11 2.19
C HIS A 91 6.13 8.36 2.01
N ASP A 92 4.97 8.20 1.38
CA ASP A 92 3.97 9.25 1.26
C ASP A 92 3.29 9.50 2.62
N GLY A 93 3.61 10.63 3.25
CA GLY A 93 3.06 11.04 4.55
C GLY A 93 3.83 10.54 5.78
N GLY A 94 4.82 9.66 5.61
CA GLY A 94 5.74 9.25 6.67
C GLY A 94 5.15 8.35 7.77
N ALA A 95 3.94 7.83 7.58
CA ALA A 95 3.33 6.88 8.51
C ALA A 95 4.15 5.59 8.58
N ARG A 96 4.34 5.05 9.79
CA ARG A 96 5.20 3.89 10.05
C ARG A 96 4.79 3.15 11.31
N GLY A 97 5.24 1.90 11.45
CA GLY A 97 5.00 1.10 12.64
C GLY A 97 5.79 -0.19 12.67
N THR A 98 5.65 -0.93 13.77
CA THR A 98 6.24 -2.25 13.97
C THR A 98 5.15 -3.22 14.41
N VAL A 99 5.10 -4.41 13.79
CA VAL A 99 4.04 -5.42 13.98
C VAL A 99 4.62 -6.83 14.01
N GLY A 100 3.82 -7.82 14.36
CA GLY A 100 4.28 -9.20 14.55
C GLY A 100 4.47 -9.96 13.24
N THR A 101 3.74 -9.59 12.19
CA THR A 101 3.69 -10.38 10.94
C THR A 101 3.93 -9.55 9.68
N LYS A 102 4.35 -10.23 8.61
CA LYS A 102 4.50 -9.62 7.28
C LYS A 102 3.17 -9.05 6.77
N ASP A 103 2.08 -9.78 6.96
CA ASP A 103 0.77 -9.40 6.43
C ASP A 103 0.20 -8.16 7.12
N GLU A 104 0.42 -8.02 8.44
CA GLU A 104 0.10 -6.78 9.17
C GLU A 104 0.95 -5.61 8.68
N ALA A 105 2.23 -5.85 8.37
CA ALA A 105 3.13 -4.80 7.86
C ALA A 105 2.69 -4.34 6.46
N VAL A 106 2.33 -5.27 5.57
CA VAL A 106 1.70 -4.97 4.27
C VAL A 106 0.43 -4.15 4.46
N ALA A 107 -0.47 -4.60 5.34
CA ALA A 107 -1.72 -3.90 5.61
C ALA A 107 -1.48 -2.48 6.15
N GLY A 108 -0.46 -2.28 6.98
CA GLY A 108 -0.05 -0.97 7.49
C GLY A 108 0.28 0.02 6.37
N VAL A 109 1.12 -0.39 5.42
CA VAL A 109 1.48 0.45 4.25
C VAL A 109 0.25 0.74 3.38
N GLU A 110 -0.54 -0.29 3.08
CA GLU A 110 -1.72 -0.16 2.21
C GLU A 110 -2.79 0.76 2.81
N VAL A 111 -3.08 0.63 4.10
CA VAL A 111 -4.03 1.51 4.80
C VAL A 111 -3.50 2.95 4.85
N ALA A 112 -2.23 3.13 5.20
CA ALA A 112 -1.61 4.45 5.25
C ALA A 112 -1.67 5.15 3.89
N TYR A 113 -1.32 4.43 2.82
CA TYR A 113 -1.37 4.98 1.46
C TYR A 113 -2.80 5.30 1.01
N THR A 114 -3.77 4.41 1.30
CA THR A 114 -5.18 4.67 0.98
C THR A 114 -5.66 5.98 1.60
N ARG A 115 -5.43 6.16 2.91
CA ARG A 115 -5.83 7.38 3.63
C ARG A 115 -5.09 8.63 3.10
N ARG A 116 -3.79 8.51 2.85
CA ARG A 116 -2.95 9.61 2.37
C ARG A 116 -3.42 10.17 1.03
N VAL A 117 -3.80 9.32 0.08
CA VAL A 117 -4.29 9.74 -1.25
C VAL A 117 -5.64 10.44 -1.15
N THR A 118 -6.52 9.99 -0.24
CA THR A 118 -7.84 10.62 -0.01
C THR A 118 -7.76 11.95 0.75
N GLY A 119 -6.59 12.31 1.28
CA GLY A 119 -6.45 13.47 2.15
C GLY A 119 -7.17 13.32 3.50
N ALA A 120 -7.52 12.09 3.90
CA ALA A 120 -8.26 11.82 5.14
C ALA A 120 -7.53 12.32 6.41
N ASP A 121 -6.22 12.52 6.32
CA ASP A 121 -5.36 12.94 7.43
C ASP A 121 -4.80 14.38 7.24
N LEU A 122 -5.28 15.16 6.27
CA LEU A 122 -4.90 16.57 6.06
C LEU A 122 -5.87 17.54 6.79
N PRO A 123 -5.39 18.70 7.29
CA PRO A 123 -6.29 19.74 7.80
C PRO A 123 -7.22 20.22 6.68
N ARG A 124 -8.52 20.35 6.99
CA ARG A 124 -9.53 20.91 6.07
C ARG A 124 -9.46 22.43 6.03
#